data_AF-A0A7W8RH64-F1
#
_entry.id   AF-A0A7W8RH64-F1
#
_cell.length_a   1.000
_cell.length_b   1.000
_cell.length_c   1.000
_cell.angle_alpha   90.00
_cell.angle_beta   90.00
_cell.angle_gamma   90.00
#
_symmetry.space_group_name_H-M   'P 1'
#
loop_
_entity.id
_entity.type
_entity.pdbx_description
1 polymer ?
#
loop_
_entity_poly.entity_id
_entity_poly.type
_entity_poly.pdbx_seq_one_letter_code
_entity_poly.pdbx_strand_id
1 'polypeptide(L)'
;MRIPIRPSGPLVLSVAVALSISGLGAPPASAAGAQGTNSNEAPFLHENDAAMTKMMTDMSIKPTGDVDRDFVAMMVPHHQGAIDMAQAELRYGDNEQLRRLAQEIVVEQQQEIVAMRLALGQPLPPSAPAPDQQQRVPSSADHTHSMSNPGRQMNMPNHTQQEPK
;
A
#
# COMPACT_ATOMS: atom_id res chain seq x y z
N MET A 1 -23.82 28.81 -28.97
CA MET A 1 -22.45 28.98 -29.52
C MET A 1 -21.97 27.59 -29.95
N ARG A 2 -21.91 27.31 -31.26
CA ARG A 2 -21.53 25.99 -31.81
C ARG A 2 -20.15 26.14 -32.47
N ILE A 3 -19.20 25.30 -32.07
CA ILE A 3 -17.82 25.27 -32.59
C ILE A 3 -17.80 24.34 -33.83
N PRO A 4 -17.38 24.79 -35.02
CA PRO A 4 -17.25 23.89 -36.17
C PRO A 4 -15.89 23.18 -36.19
N ILE A 5 -15.95 21.86 -36.34
CA ILE A 5 -14.82 20.96 -36.60
C ILE A 5 -14.45 21.07 -38.08
N ARG A 6 -13.17 21.33 -38.39
CA ARG A 6 -12.63 21.27 -39.76
C ARG A 6 -11.98 19.90 -40.01
N PRO A 7 -12.28 19.20 -41.12
CA PRO A 7 -11.54 18.01 -41.53
C PRO A 7 -10.26 18.39 -42.31
N SER A 8 -9.13 17.78 -41.95
CA SER A 8 -7.84 17.91 -42.64
C SER A 8 -7.74 16.87 -43.76
N GLY A 9 -7.50 17.33 -44.99
CA GLY A 9 -7.36 16.49 -46.19
C GLY A 9 -6.03 15.71 -46.28
N PRO A 10 -5.91 14.77 -47.24
CA PRO A 10 -4.81 13.81 -47.30
C PRO A 10 -3.53 14.33 -47.97
N LEU A 11 -2.43 13.65 -47.62
CA LEU A 11 -1.04 13.87 -47.99
C LEU A 11 -0.77 13.91 -49.50
N VAL A 12 0.15 14.79 -49.89
CA VAL A 12 0.79 14.79 -51.22
C VAL A 12 1.93 13.77 -51.24
N LEU A 13 1.83 12.82 -52.16
CA LEU A 13 2.84 11.83 -52.50
C LEU A 13 4.02 12.53 -53.21
N SER A 14 5.23 12.39 -52.68
CA SER A 14 6.47 12.73 -53.42
C SER A 14 7.38 11.52 -53.43
N VAL A 15 7.55 10.95 -54.62
CA VAL A 15 8.57 9.95 -54.94
C VAL A 15 9.87 10.70 -55.23
N ALA A 16 10.91 10.44 -54.43
CA ALA A 16 12.27 10.84 -54.73
C ALA A 16 13.14 9.59 -54.88
N VAL A 17 13.74 9.45 -56.06
CA VAL A 17 14.64 8.37 -56.48
C VAL A 17 16.00 8.54 -55.80
N ALA A 18 16.55 7.41 -55.34
CA ALA A 18 17.80 7.29 -54.59
C ALA A 18 19.05 7.52 -55.45
N LEU A 19 20.08 8.13 -54.85
CA LEU A 19 21.47 8.06 -55.29
C LEU A 19 22.35 7.70 -54.10
N SER A 20 23.03 6.55 -54.19
CA SER A 20 23.78 5.90 -53.12
C SER A 20 25.14 6.53 -52.88
N ILE A 21 25.46 6.82 -51.62
CA ILE A 21 26.84 6.95 -51.12
C ILE A 21 27.03 5.93 -49.99
N SER A 22 27.96 5.00 -50.20
CA SER A 22 28.38 4.01 -49.19
C SER A 22 29.14 4.71 -48.07
N GLY A 23 28.45 4.94 -46.95
CA GLY A 23 29.07 5.25 -45.66
C GLY A 23 28.64 4.18 -44.66
N LEU A 24 29.60 3.56 -43.97
CA LEU A 24 29.34 2.75 -42.78
C LEU A 24 28.71 3.64 -41.70
N GLY A 25 27.38 3.75 -41.71
CA GLY A 25 26.60 4.30 -40.62
C GLY A 25 26.11 3.15 -39.76
N ALA A 26 26.65 3.01 -38.54
CA ALA A 26 26.06 2.16 -37.52
C ALA A 26 24.56 2.53 -37.38
N PRO A 27 23.65 1.56 -37.19
CA PRO A 27 22.28 1.91 -36.86
C PRO A 27 22.29 2.77 -35.58
N PRO A 28 21.43 3.80 -35.46
CA PRO A 28 21.23 4.44 -34.18
C PRO A 28 20.83 3.33 -33.23
N ALA A 29 21.68 3.07 -32.22
CA ALA A 29 21.28 2.29 -31.08
C ALA A 29 19.98 2.93 -30.59
N SER A 30 18.86 2.24 -30.75
CA SER A 30 17.68 2.55 -29.99
C SER A 30 18.16 2.55 -28.55
N ALA A 31 18.31 3.74 -27.97
CA ALA A 31 18.24 3.90 -26.54
C ALA A 31 16.83 3.44 -26.20
N ALA A 32 16.68 2.11 -26.06
CA ALA A 32 15.66 1.53 -25.24
C ALA A 32 15.80 2.31 -23.95
N GLY A 33 14.87 3.25 -23.74
CA GLY A 33 14.74 3.90 -22.47
C GLY A 33 14.71 2.76 -21.48
N ALA A 34 15.74 2.66 -20.65
CA ALA A 34 15.68 1.87 -19.46
C ALA A 34 14.54 2.51 -18.66
N GLN A 35 13.31 2.04 -18.92
CA GLN A 35 12.24 2.10 -17.96
C GLN A 35 12.85 1.37 -16.78
N GLY A 36 13.36 2.14 -15.81
CA GLY A 36 13.81 1.58 -14.56
C GLY A 36 12.65 0.76 -14.06
N THR A 37 12.79 -0.56 -14.09
CA THR A 37 11.80 -1.46 -13.53
C THR A 37 11.67 -1.03 -12.08
N ASN A 38 10.56 -0.41 -11.71
CA ASN A 38 10.29 -0.07 -10.32
C ASN A 38 10.37 -1.39 -9.56
N SER A 39 11.40 -1.57 -8.74
CA SER A 39 11.64 -2.83 -8.02
C SER A 39 10.44 -3.25 -7.16
N ASN A 40 9.57 -2.29 -6.87
CA ASN A 40 8.36 -2.43 -6.07
C ASN A 40 7.12 -2.83 -6.87
N GLU A 41 7.13 -2.71 -8.21
CA GLU A 41 5.93 -2.96 -9.02
C GLU A 41 5.57 -4.44 -9.09
N ALA A 42 6.54 -5.32 -9.34
CA ALA A 42 6.31 -6.76 -9.38
C ALA A 42 5.74 -7.34 -8.06
N PRO A 43 6.32 -7.06 -6.86
CA PRO A 43 5.73 -7.52 -5.61
C PRO A 43 4.38 -6.86 -5.30
N PHE A 44 4.17 -5.58 -5.64
CA PHE A 44 2.86 -4.93 -5.50
C PHE A 44 1.77 -5.63 -6.31
N LEU A 45 2.02 -5.91 -7.59
CA LEU A 45 1.07 -6.60 -8.46
C LEU A 45 0.76 -8.01 -7.94
N HIS A 46 1.78 -8.75 -7.51
CA HIS A 46 1.60 -10.09 -6.95
C HIS A 46 0.74 -10.09 -5.67
N GLU A 47 0.96 -9.14 -4.75
CA GLU A 47 0.14 -9.03 -3.54
C GLU A 47 -1.30 -8.62 -3.84
N ASN A 48 -1.51 -7.68 -4.76
CA ASN A 48 -2.85 -7.28 -5.17
C ASN A 48 -3.59 -8.43 -5.88
N ASP A 49 -2.93 -9.18 -6.75
CA ASP A 49 -3.52 -10.35 -7.40
C ASP A 49 -3.92 -11.42 -6.37
N ALA A 50 -3.08 -11.63 -5.35
CA ALA A 50 -3.39 -12.55 -4.25
C ALA A 50 -4.59 -12.05 -3.41
N ALA A 51 -4.63 -10.76 -3.06
CA ALA A 51 -5.73 -10.14 -2.33
C ALA A 51 -7.06 -10.25 -3.09
N MET A 52 -7.05 -9.91 -4.38
CA MET A 52 -8.23 -10.00 -5.25
C MET A 52 -8.70 -11.45 -5.43
N THR A 53 -7.77 -12.39 -5.63
CA THR A 53 -8.09 -13.82 -5.75
C THR A 53 -8.73 -14.35 -4.46
N LYS A 54 -8.16 -14.00 -3.30
CA LYS A 54 -8.69 -14.39 -2.00
C LYS A 54 -10.08 -13.79 -1.77
N MET A 55 -10.25 -12.49 -2.03
CA MET A 55 -11.54 -11.81 -1.92
C MET A 55 -12.62 -12.48 -2.77
N MET A 56 -12.34 -12.73 -4.06
CA MET A 56 -13.30 -13.38 -4.96
C MET A 56 -13.65 -14.81 -4.51
N THR A 57 -12.67 -15.54 -3.99
CA THR A 57 -12.89 -16.89 -3.44
C THR A 57 -13.79 -16.84 -2.21
N ASP A 58 -13.49 -15.95 -1.26
CA ASP A 58 -14.23 -15.84 -0.01
C ASP A 58 -15.64 -15.25 -0.20
N MET A 59 -15.85 -14.44 -1.24
CA MET A 59 -17.17 -13.93 -1.65
C MET A 59 -18.02 -14.98 -2.38
N SER A 60 -17.43 -16.09 -2.82
CA SER A 60 -18.15 -17.18 -3.50
C SER A 60 -18.92 -18.04 -2.48
N ILE A 61 -19.96 -17.44 -1.89
CA ILE A 61 -20.80 -18.08 -0.88
C ILE A 61 -22.07 -18.65 -1.49
N LYS A 62 -22.58 -19.73 -0.89
CA LYS A 62 -23.96 -20.17 -1.14
C LYS A 62 -24.91 -19.30 -0.33
N PRO A 63 -25.87 -18.61 -0.96
CA PRO A 63 -26.87 -17.82 -0.23
C PRO A 63 -27.60 -18.66 0.80
N THR A 64 -27.79 -18.11 1.98
CA THR A 64 -28.46 -18.77 3.11
C THR A 64 -29.97 -18.52 3.09
N GLY A 65 -30.42 -17.46 2.40
CA GLY A 65 -31.80 -17.01 2.40
C GLY A 65 -32.11 -15.96 3.48
N ASP A 66 -31.13 -15.64 4.31
CA ASP A 66 -31.14 -14.50 5.23
C ASP A 66 -30.33 -13.37 4.60
N VAL A 67 -31.01 -12.27 4.25
CA VAL A 67 -30.43 -11.16 3.50
C VAL A 67 -29.32 -10.47 4.29
N ASP A 68 -29.48 -10.29 5.60
CA ASP A 68 -28.49 -9.62 6.43
C ASP A 68 -27.24 -10.47 6.56
N ARG A 69 -27.41 -11.79 6.73
CA ARG A 69 -26.28 -12.72 6.77
C ARG A 69 -25.56 -12.82 5.43
N ASP A 70 -26.31 -12.87 4.33
CA ASP A 70 -25.74 -12.94 2.99
C ASP A 70 -24.99 -11.65 2.62
N PHE A 71 -25.52 -10.48 3.02
CA PHE A 71 -24.83 -9.19 2.88
C PHE A 71 -23.49 -9.17 3.61
N VAL A 72 -23.48 -9.53 4.91
CA VAL A 72 -22.26 -9.53 5.72
C VAL A 72 -21.27 -10.58 5.21
N ALA A 73 -21.73 -11.76 4.80
CA ALA A 73 -20.90 -12.81 4.27
C ALA A 73 -20.21 -12.43 2.94
N MET A 74 -20.81 -11.54 2.15
CA MET A 74 -20.14 -10.93 0.99
C MET A 74 -19.28 -9.73 1.35
N MET A 75 -19.74 -8.83 2.23
CA MET A 75 -19.07 -7.55 2.47
C MET A 75 -17.84 -7.66 3.35
N VAL A 76 -17.81 -8.58 4.32
CA VAL A 76 -16.61 -8.81 5.13
C VAL A 76 -15.39 -9.18 4.26
N PRO A 77 -15.45 -10.19 3.36
CA PRO A 77 -14.31 -10.49 2.49
C PRO A 77 -14.01 -9.39 1.47
N HIS A 78 -15.02 -8.68 0.95
CA HIS A 78 -14.80 -7.51 0.08
C HIS A 78 -13.97 -6.42 0.79
N HIS A 79 -14.32 -6.09 2.03
CA HIS A 79 -13.62 -5.08 2.82
C HIS A 79 -12.22 -5.57 3.20
N GLN A 80 -12.04 -6.86 3.49
CA GLN A 80 -10.72 -7.42 3.74
C GLN A 80 -9.81 -7.33 2.51
N GLY A 81 -10.32 -7.62 1.31
CA GLY A 81 -9.56 -7.44 0.07
C GLY A 81 -9.10 -5.99 -0.13
N ALA A 82 -9.98 -5.01 0.13
CA ALA A 82 -9.63 -3.59 0.07
C ALA A 82 -8.54 -3.21 1.10
N ILE A 83 -8.60 -3.74 2.32
CA ILE A 83 -7.55 -3.55 3.35
C ILE A 83 -6.23 -4.13 2.85
N ASP A 84 -6.22 -5.35 2.32
CA ASP A 84 -5.00 -6.03 1.88
C ASP A 84 -4.32 -5.26 0.73
N MET A 85 -5.09 -4.72 -0.20
CA MET A 85 -4.58 -3.86 -1.29
C MET A 85 -4.10 -2.49 -0.79
N ALA A 86 -4.81 -1.87 0.14
CA ALA A 86 -4.37 -0.61 0.76
C ALA A 86 -3.05 -0.80 1.51
N GLN A 87 -2.85 -1.95 2.17
CA GLN A 87 -1.58 -2.28 2.79
C GLN A 87 -0.46 -2.48 1.76
N ALA A 88 -0.74 -3.00 0.56
CA ALA A 88 0.24 -3.08 -0.51
C ALA A 88 0.66 -1.67 -0.99
N GLU A 89 -0.29 -0.73 -1.13
CA GLU A 89 0.03 0.68 -1.42
C GLU A 89 0.91 1.30 -0.32
N LEU A 90 0.63 1.03 0.96
CA LEU A 90 1.46 1.49 2.07
C LEU A 90 2.87 0.91 2.08
N ARG A 91 3.07 -0.29 1.50
CA ARG A 91 4.40 -0.93 1.39
C ARG A 91 5.20 -0.43 0.19
N TYR A 92 4.55 -0.25 -0.95
CA TYR A 92 5.23 -0.11 -2.24
C TYR A 92 5.05 1.25 -2.91
N GLY A 93 4.01 2.00 -2.55
CA GLY A 93 3.67 3.29 -3.12
C GLY A 93 4.46 4.44 -2.48
N ASP A 94 4.83 5.42 -3.30
CA ASP A 94 5.63 6.58 -2.89
C ASP A 94 4.81 7.89 -2.80
N ASN A 95 3.57 7.88 -3.30
CA ASN A 95 2.73 9.09 -3.29
C ASN A 95 2.10 9.29 -1.91
N GLU A 96 2.55 10.31 -1.19
CA GLU A 96 2.07 10.65 0.16
C GLU A 96 0.55 10.82 0.28
N GLN A 97 -0.14 11.32 -0.75
CA GLN A 97 -1.60 11.46 -0.73
C GLN A 97 -2.29 10.09 -0.85
N LEU A 98 -1.80 9.22 -1.73
CA LEU A 98 -2.34 7.87 -1.89
C LEU A 98 -2.05 6.99 -0.68
N ARG A 99 -0.88 7.14 -0.05
CA ARG A 99 -0.55 6.46 1.20
C ARG A 99 -1.47 6.90 2.35
N ARG A 100 -1.80 8.19 2.45
CA ARG A 100 -2.78 8.68 3.45
C ARG A 100 -4.16 8.09 3.20
N LEU A 101 -4.62 8.09 1.96
CA LEU A 101 -5.89 7.45 1.59
C LEU A 101 -5.88 5.95 1.92
N ALA A 102 -4.79 5.24 1.66
CA ALA A 102 -4.65 3.83 2.01
C ALA A 102 -4.73 3.61 3.53
N GLN A 103 -4.12 4.49 4.33
CA GLN A 103 -4.23 4.42 5.79
C GLN A 103 -5.66 4.65 6.29
N GLU A 104 -6.41 5.57 5.67
CA GLU A 104 -7.83 5.81 5.94
C GLU A 104 -8.67 4.58 5.60
N ILE A 105 -8.48 3.98 4.42
CA ILE A 105 -9.14 2.74 3.98
C ILE A 105 -8.90 1.62 5.01
N VAL A 106 -7.66 1.42 5.47
CA VAL A 106 -7.35 0.37 6.46
C VAL A 106 -8.18 0.56 7.74
N VAL A 107 -8.29 1.80 8.24
CA VAL A 107 -8.99 2.08 9.50
C VAL A 107 -10.50 1.95 9.34
N GLU A 108 -11.06 2.60 8.33
CA GLU A 108 -12.52 2.65 8.11
C GLU A 108 -13.08 1.26 7.80
N GLN A 109 -12.48 0.55 6.83
CA GLN A 109 -12.96 -0.78 6.44
C GLN A 109 -12.83 -1.80 7.59
N GLN A 110 -11.82 -1.65 8.45
CA GLN A 110 -11.66 -2.51 9.63
C GLN A 110 -12.77 -2.26 10.66
N GLN A 111 -13.17 -1.00 10.86
CA GLN A 111 -14.30 -0.65 11.73
C GLN A 111 -15.62 -1.17 11.16
N GLU A 112 -15.83 -1.09 9.85
CA GLU A 112 -17.02 -1.61 9.17
C GLU A 112 -17.13 -3.13 9.27
N ILE A 113 -16.02 -3.87 9.14
CA ILE A 113 -15.99 -5.32 9.38
C ILE A 113 -16.46 -5.65 10.80
N VAL A 114 -15.99 -4.89 11.81
CA VAL A 114 -16.41 -5.08 13.21
C VAL A 114 -17.90 -4.76 13.36
N ALA A 115 -18.38 -3.65 12.81
CA ALA A 115 -19.77 -3.25 12.87
C ALA A 115 -20.70 -4.29 12.23
N MET A 116 -20.35 -4.81 11.05
CA MET A 116 -21.11 -5.86 10.37
C MET A 116 -21.18 -7.16 11.18
N ARG A 117 -20.07 -7.59 11.80
CA ARG A 117 -20.05 -8.78 12.65
C ARG A 117 -20.90 -8.61 13.90
N LEU A 118 -20.80 -7.44 14.55
CA LEU A 118 -21.62 -7.10 15.71
C LEU A 118 -23.11 -7.05 15.38
N ALA A 119 -23.48 -6.55 14.20
CA ALA A 119 -24.87 -6.52 13.75
C ALA A 119 -25.49 -7.92 13.65
N LEU A 120 -24.69 -8.96 13.39
CA LEU A 120 -25.10 -10.37 13.42
C LEU A 120 -24.99 -11.03 14.82
N GLY A 121 -24.63 -10.28 15.86
CA GLY A 121 -24.41 -10.81 17.20
C GLY A 121 -23.14 -11.66 17.35
N GLN A 122 -22.17 -11.52 16.45
CA GLN A 122 -20.89 -12.24 16.55
C GLN A 122 -19.97 -11.60 17.62
N PRO A 123 -19.10 -12.39 18.27
CA PRO A 123 -18.14 -11.85 19.22
C PRO A 123 -17.16 -10.89 18.54
N LEU A 124 -16.73 -9.88 19.29
CA LEU A 124 -15.69 -8.96 18.84
C LEU A 124 -14.40 -9.74 18.50
N PRO A 125 -13.72 -9.40 17.40
CA PRO A 125 -12.38 -9.91 17.18
C PRO A 125 -11.45 -9.41 18.31
N PRO A 126 -10.39 -10.17 18.65
CA PRO A 126 -9.39 -9.71 19.61
C PRO A 126 -8.79 -8.37 19.16
N SER A 127 -8.49 -7.48 20.10
CA SER A 127 -7.92 -6.17 19.82
C SER A 127 -6.63 -6.31 19.00
N ALA A 128 -6.63 -5.80 17.76
CA ALA A 128 -5.45 -5.74 16.93
C ALA A 128 -4.63 -4.48 17.26
N PRO A 129 -3.28 -4.53 17.18
CA PRO A 129 -2.46 -3.33 17.30
C PRO A 129 -2.78 -2.33 16.18
N ALA A 130 -2.68 -1.04 16.49
CA ALA A 130 -2.91 0.02 15.52
C ALA A 130 -1.92 -0.07 14.33
N PRO A 131 -2.34 0.27 13.10
CA PRO A 131 -1.53 0.14 11.87
C PRO A 131 -0.15 0.84 11.94
N ASP A 132 0.00 1.87 12.77
CA ASP A 132 1.26 2.62 12.92
C ASP A 132 2.40 1.85 13.61
N GLN A 133 2.16 0.65 14.14
CA GLN A 133 3.19 -0.08 14.90
C GLN A 133 4.01 -1.10 14.11
N GLN A 134 3.70 -1.33 12.83
CA GLN A 134 4.46 -2.27 12.00
C GLN A 134 5.40 -1.52 11.05
N GLN A 135 6.59 -1.23 11.58
CA GLN A 135 7.88 -1.02 10.87
C GLN A 135 8.23 0.40 10.38
N ARG A 136 8.69 1.24 11.32
CA ARG A 136 9.95 1.99 11.10
C ARG A 136 11.06 1.24 11.82
N VAL A 137 11.76 0.36 11.12
CA VAL A 137 13.06 -0.12 11.61
C VAL A 137 14.03 1.08 11.61
N PRO A 138 14.67 1.44 12.74
CA PRO A 138 15.73 2.43 12.70
C PRO A 138 16.91 1.80 11.97
N SER A 139 17.18 2.26 10.75
CA SER A 139 18.43 1.92 10.06
C SER A 139 19.57 2.48 10.91
N SER A 140 20.43 1.57 11.35
CA SER A 140 21.59 1.85 12.18
C SER A 140 22.68 2.46 11.31
N ALA A 141 22.72 3.79 11.25
CA ALA A 141 23.91 4.52 10.80
C ALA A 141 23.94 5.91 11.44
N ASP A 142 25.04 6.14 12.17
CA ASP A 142 25.54 7.41 12.68
C ASP A 142 24.64 8.21 13.60
N HIS A 143 24.95 8.16 14.90
CA HIS A 143 25.30 9.35 15.68
C HIS A 143 26.17 8.92 16.87
N THR A 144 27.48 8.94 16.63
CA THR A 144 28.48 9.03 17.68
C THR A 144 28.34 10.40 18.35
N HIS A 145 27.65 10.45 19.49
CA HIS A 145 27.79 11.56 20.42
C HIS A 145 28.44 11.05 21.71
N SER A 146 29.73 11.35 21.79
CA SER A 146 30.59 11.20 22.96
C SER A 146 29.96 11.87 24.17
N MET A 147 29.62 11.09 25.20
CA MET A 147 29.47 11.59 26.57
C MET A 147 30.38 10.79 27.49
N SER A 148 31.55 11.37 27.79
CA SER A 148 32.32 11.05 28.98
C SER A 148 31.55 11.59 30.20
N ASN A 149 31.25 10.74 31.18
CA ASN A 149 30.97 11.20 32.54
C ASN A 149 31.52 10.17 33.55
N PRO A 150 32.53 10.52 34.39
CA PRO A 150 33.00 9.63 35.42
C PRO A 150 32.15 9.78 36.69
N GLY A 151 31.74 8.63 37.24
CA GLY A 151 31.46 8.35 38.65
C GLY A 151 30.87 9.45 39.54
N ARG A 152 29.63 9.25 39.98
CA ARG A 152 29.26 9.49 41.38
C ARG A 152 28.11 8.60 41.81
N GLN A 153 28.48 7.46 42.39
CA GLN A 153 27.61 6.60 43.17
C GLN A 153 27.29 7.30 44.50
N MET A 154 26.02 7.54 44.80
CA MET A 154 25.56 7.89 46.15
C MET A 154 24.44 6.93 46.52
N ASN A 155 24.80 5.95 47.36
CA ASN A 155 23.87 5.11 48.11
C ASN A 155 22.91 5.98 48.92
N MET A 156 21.61 5.67 48.89
CA MET A 156 20.68 6.05 49.94
C MET A 156 20.24 4.80 50.72
N PRO A 157 20.29 4.82 52.06
CA PRO A 157 19.84 3.69 52.88
C PRO A 157 18.32 3.66 53.06
N ASN A 158 17.82 2.41 53.06
CA ASN A 158 16.47 1.99 53.39
C ASN A 158 16.15 2.27 54.87
N HIS A 159 15.06 2.97 55.15
CA HIS A 159 14.47 3.03 56.50
C HIS A 159 13.03 2.52 56.44
N THR A 160 12.87 1.25 56.76
CA THR A 160 11.63 0.73 57.35
C THR A 160 11.87 0.61 58.84
N GLN A 161 11.06 1.27 59.68
CA GLN A 161 10.28 0.64 60.76
C GLN A 161 9.80 1.62 61.87
N GLN A 162 8.55 1.34 62.30
CA GLN A 162 7.97 1.44 63.65
C GLN A 162 7.23 2.73 64.08
N GLU A 163 5.89 2.63 64.00
CA GLU A 163 4.93 3.02 65.07
C GLU A 163 5.23 2.22 66.37
N PRO A 164 4.87 2.66 67.61
CA PRO A 164 3.45 2.90 67.99
C PRO A 164 3.16 3.92 69.14
N LYS A 165 1.89 4.37 69.20
CA LYS A 165 0.89 4.13 70.27
C LYS A 165 -0.03 5.33 70.51
#